data_AF-A0A5N5XC14-F1
#
_entry.id   AF-A0A5N5XC14-F1
#
_cell.length_a   1.000
_cell.length_b   1.000
_cell.length_c   1.000
_cell.angle_alpha   90.00
_cell.angle_beta   90.00
_cell.angle_gamma   90.00
#
_symmetry.space_group_name_H-M   'P 1'
#
loop_
_entity.id
_entity.type
_entity.pdbx_description
1 polymer ?
#
loop_
_entity_poly.entity_id
_entity_poly.type
_entity_poly.pdbx_seq_one_letter_code
_entity_poly.pdbx_strand_id
1 'polypeptide(L)'
;MDSNLTSSSSIAATNCYHSRTSTGSSSPLSAGWFQVGVAKDPNLNLQILTHAQYFQFFYDSVQQYGSIIGINDPDLTEFRDHGGKLLTYHRRKPGKLFPSLFLLCFY
;
A
#
# COMPACT_ATOMS: atom_id res chain seq x y z
N MET A 1 7.93 20.56 -6.05
CA MET A 1 8.26 19.46 -5.13
C MET A 1 8.03 18.14 -5.86
N ASP A 2 9.08 17.52 -6.38
CA ASP A 2 8.97 16.21 -7.02
C ASP A 2 9.10 15.11 -5.96
N SER A 3 8.03 14.35 -5.75
CA SER A 3 8.06 13.21 -4.84
C SER A 3 8.92 12.09 -5.45
N ASN A 4 10.05 11.81 -4.81
CA ASN A 4 10.89 10.65 -5.13
C ASN A 4 10.17 9.38 -4.64
N LEU A 5 9.55 8.66 -5.58
CA LEU A 5 8.79 7.43 -5.31
C LEU A 5 9.66 6.16 -5.34
N THR A 6 10.98 6.31 -5.47
CA THR A 6 11.92 5.18 -5.53
C THR A 6 12.96 5.22 -4.41
N SER A 7 12.85 6.17 -3.47
CA SER A 7 13.66 6.21 -2.25
C SER A 7 13.40 4.99 -1.35
N SER A 8 14.31 4.69 -0.42
CA SER A 8 14.21 3.52 0.46
C SER A 8 12.92 3.44 1.29
N SER A 9 12.31 4.60 1.61
CA SER A 9 11.05 4.67 2.36
C SER A 9 9.80 4.80 1.48
N SER A 10 9.95 4.79 0.16
CA SER A 10 8.83 4.92 -0.77
C SER A 10 8.10 3.59 -0.98
N ILE A 11 6.93 3.64 -1.62
CA ILE A 11 6.14 2.43 -1.96
C ILE A 11 6.77 1.57 -3.06
N ALA A 12 7.67 2.14 -3.86
CA ALA A 12 8.38 1.46 -4.93
C ALA A 12 9.89 1.63 -4.75
N ALA A 13 10.36 1.35 -3.53
CA ALA A 13 11.77 1.48 -3.18
C ALA A 13 12.65 0.64 -4.11
N THR A 14 13.72 1.25 -4.62
CA THR A 14 14.72 0.56 -5.45
C THR A 14 16.10 0.84 -4.92
N ASN A 15 16.98 -0.17 -4.92
CA ASN A 15 18.39 0.00 -4.65
C ASN A 15 19.15 0.04 -5.99
N CYS A 16 19.87 1.14 -6.24
CA CYS A 16 20.62 1.35 -7.49
C CYS A 16 22.11 1.16 -7.22
N TYR A 17 22.73 0.20 -7.92
CA TYR A 17 24.17 -0.01 -7.85
C TYR A 17 24.91 0.90 -8.84
N HIS A 18 26.19 1.19 -8.57
CA HIS A 18 27.06 1.95 -9.49
C HIS A 18 27.17 1.31 -10.90
N SER A 19 26.83 0.02 -11.04
CA SER A 19 26.77 -0.74 -12.29
C SER A 19 25.54 -0.45 -13.17
N ARG A 20 24.73 0.58 -12.87
CA ARG A 20 23.47 0.95 -13.57
C ARG A 20 22.36 -0.10 -13.48
N THR A 21 22.47 -1.07 -12.60
CA THR A 21 21.39 -2.03 -12.31
C THR A 21 20.64 -1.57 -11.06
N SER A 22 19.32 -1.48 -11.15
CA SER A 22 18.46 -1.18 -10.01
C SER A 22 17.59 -2.40 -9.71
N THR A 23 17.62 -2.86 -8.46
CA THR A 23 16.75 -3.94 -7.99
C THR A 23 15.67 -3.37 -7.09
N GLY A 24 14.50 -4.01 -7.06
CA GLY A 24 13.48 -3.71 -6.06
C GLY A 24 14.05 -3.89 -4.66
N SER A 25 13.67 -3.01 -3.74
CA SER A 25 13.97 -3.10 -2.32
C SER A 25 12.66 -3.11 -1.56
N SER A 26 12.61 -3.83 -0.43
CA SER A 26 11.47 -3.73 0.47
C SER A 26 11.46 -2.36 1.15
N SER A 27 10.31 -1.70 1.16
CA SER A 27 10.08 -0.51 1.98
C SER A 27 9.97 -0.91 3.45
N PRO A 28 10.53 -0.15 4.41
CA PRO A 28 10.40 -0.47 5.84
C PRO A 28 8.94 -0.62 6.31
N LEU A 29 8.03 0.17 5.74
CA LEU A 29 6.61 0.10 6.07
C LEU A 29 5.98 -1.20 5.58
N SER A 30 6.23 -1.58 4.31
CA SER A 30 5.69 -2.82 3.76
C SER A 30 6.33 -4.05 4.41
N ALA A 31 7.64 -3.99 4.70
CA ALA A 31 8.35 -5.06 5.40
C ALA A 31 7.77 -5.28 6.79
N GLY A 32 7.65 -4.22 7.60
CA GLY A 32 7.08 -4.32 8.94
C GLY A 32 5.64 -4.83 8.94
N TRP A 33 4.82 -4.38 7.98
CA TRP A 33 3.44 -4.86 7.83
C TRP A 33 3.37 -6.37 7.60
N PHE A 34 4.09 -6.89 6.60
CA PHE A 34 4.02 -8.31 6.27
C PHE A 34 4.77 -9.20 7.26
N GLN A 35 5.95 -8.81 7.72
CA GLN A 35 6.76 -9.61 8.63
C GLN A 35 6.15 -9.64 10.04
N VAL A 36 5.90 -8.48 10.64
CA VAL A 36 5.46 -8.39 12.04
C VAL A 36 3.95 -8.40 12.15
N GLY A 37 3.25 -7.65 11.29
CA GLY A 37 1.79 -7.52 11.36
C GLY A 37 1.07 -8.78 10.92
N VAL A 38 1.37 -9.29 9.73
CA VAL A 38 0.65 -10.43 9.12
C VAL A 38 1.27 -11.77 9.52
N ALA A 39 2.55 -11.99 9.23
CA ALA A 39 3.21 -13.27 9.43
C ALA A 39 3.65 -13.51 10.88
N LYS A 40 3.81 -12.43 11.68
CA LYS A 40 4.34 -12.46 13.04
C LYS A 40 5.73 -13.13 13.12
N ASP A 41 6.50 -13.00 12.05
CA ASP A 41 7.87 -13.49 11.89
C ASP A 41 8.76 -12.35 11.36
N PRO A 42 9.57 -11.71 12.22
CA PRO A 42 10.46 -10.62 11.83
C PRO A 42 11.58 -11.07 10.88
N ASN A 43 11.85 -12.37 10.76
CA ASN A 43 12.91 -12.92 9.93
C ASN A 43 12.41 -13.38 8.55
N LEU A 44 11.10 -13.25 8.27
CA LEU A 44 10.52 -13.65 6.99
C LEU A 44 11.18 -12.91 5.82
N ASN A 45 11.74 -13.66 4.88
CA ASN A 45 12.38 -13.09 3.70
C ASN A 45 11.34 -12.78 2.59
N LEU A 46 10.98 -11.51 2.47
CA LEU A 46 10.01 -11.03 1.46
C LEU A 46 10.55 -11.03 0.03
N GLN A 47 11.87 -11.11 -0.17
CA GLN A 47 12.50 -11.03 -1.50
C GLN A 47 12.38 -12.32 -2.31
N ILE A 48 12.06 -13.43 -1.64
CA ILE A 48 11.99 -14.77 -2.25
C ILE A 48 10.55 -15.28 -2.39
N LEU A 49 9.56 -14.45 -2.06
CA LEU A 49 8.16 -14.83 -2.19
C LEU A 49 7.77 -14.97 -3.67
N THR A 50 7.12 -16.07 -4.00
CA THR A 50 6.42 -16.21 -5.27
C THR A 50 5.21 -15.27 -5.31
N HIS A 51 4.75 -14.96 -6.52
CA HIS A 51 3.57 -14.12 -6.70
C HIS A 51 2.32 -14.68 -5.98
N ALA A 52 2.13 -16.00 -6.02
CA ALA A 52 1.02 -16.66 -5.33
C ALA A 52 1.12 -16.54 -3.81
N GLN A 53 2.32 -16.73 -3.24
CA GLN A 53 2.55 -16.54 -1.80
C GLN A 53 2.29 -15.10 -1.37
N TYR A 54 2.73 -14.13 -2.17
CA TYR A 54 2.42 -12.72 -1.93
C TYR A 54 0.91 -12.47 -1.88
N PHE A 55 0.14 -12.99 -2.84
CA PHE A 55 -1.32 -12.84 -2.82
C PHE A 55 -1.97 -13.49 -1.61
N GLN A 56 -1.48 -14.65 -1.18
CA GLN A 56 -1.96 -15.29 0.03
C GLN A 56 -1.71 -14.39 1.25
N PHE A 57 -0.49 -13.86 1.44
CA PHE A 57 -0.19 -12.95 2.52
C PHE A 57 -1.04 -11.66 2.48
N PHE A 58 -1.31 -11.13 1.28
CA PHE A 58 -2.20 -9.99 1.14
C PHE A 58 -3.62 -10.34 1.58
N TYR A 59 -4.15 -11.49 1.15
CA TYR A 59 -5.48 -11.95 1.53
C TYR A 59 -5.59 -12.18 3.05
N ASP A 60 -4.58 -12.84 3.64
CA ASP A 60 -4.48 -13.04 5.09
C ASP A 60 -4.44 -11.70 5.84
N SER A 61 -3.78 -10.68 5.27
CA SER A 61 -3.75 -9.35 5.87
C SER A 61 -5.13 -8.68 5.92
N VAL A 62 -5.93 -8.84 4.85
CA VAL A 62 -7.30 -8.31 4.78
C VAL A 62 -8.21 -9.08 5.73
N GLN A 63 -8.07 -10.41 5.80
CA GLN A 63 -8.86 -11.22 6.74
C GLN A 63 -8.56 -10.87 8.20
N GLN A 64 -7.29 -10.64 8.54
CA GLN A 64 -6.89 -10.35 9.92
C GLN A 64 -7.25 -8.93 10.37
N TYR A 65 -7.11 -7.94 9.47
CA TYR A 65 -7.15 -6.53 9.87
C TYR A 65 -8.21 -5.69 9.15
N GLY A 66 -8.91 -6.23 8.16
CA GLY A 66 -9.88 -5.48 7.36
C GLY A 66 -10.98 -4.82 8.20
N SER A 67 -11.43 -5.44 9.29
CA SER A 67 -12.44 -4.85 10.18
C SER A 67 -11.91 -3.74 11.10
N ILE A 68 -10.59 -3.63 11.28
CA ILE A 68 -9.97 -2.69 12.23
C ILE A 68 -9.35 -1.50 11.49
N ILE A 69 -8.66 -1.76 10.39
CA ILE A 69 -7.92 -0.74 9.62
C ILE A 69 -8.40 -0.64 8.17
N GLY A 70 -9.39 -1.43 7.76
CA GLY A 70 -10.01 -1.28 6.45
C GLY A 70 -10.74 0.05 6.40
N ILE A 71 -10.33 0.92 5.48
CA ILE A 71 -10.94 2.23 5.26
C ILE A 71 -11.82 2.13 4.01
N ASN A 72 -12.67 1.09 3.96
CA ASN A 72 -13.44 0.71 2.79
C ASN A 72 -14.95 0.60 3.06
N ASP A 73 -15.43 1.18 4.17
CA ASP A 73 -16.87 1.31 4.44
C ASP A 73 -17.44 2.46 3.59
N PRO A 74 -18.36 2.17 2.65
CA PRO A 74 -18.97 3.20 1.82
C PRO A 74 -20.15 3.92 2.51
N ASP A 75 -20.68 3.40 3.62
CA ASP A 75 -21.83 4.02 4.30
C ASP A 75 -21.38 5.19 5.18
N LEU A 76 -21.61 6.40 4.68
CA LEU A 76 -21.33 7.64 5.39
C LEU A 76 -22.62 8.32 5.89
N THR A 77 -23.71 7.57 6.07
CA THR A 77 -25.02 8.10 6.47
C THR A 77 -24.96 8.82 7.81
N GLU A 78 -24.35 8.23 8.83
CA GLU A 78 -24.21 8.89 10.14
C GLU A 78 -23.39 10.18 10.03
N PHE A 79 -22.27 10.15 9.29
CA PHE A 79 -21.45 11.35 9.06
C PHE A 79 -22.25 12.48 8.40
N ARG A 80 -23.09 12.14 7.41
CA ARG A 80 -24.01 13.09 6.76
C ARG A 80 -25.06 13.62 7.72
N ASP A 81 -25.71 12.75 8.49
CA ASP A 81 -26.84 13.11 9.36
C ASP A 81 -26.39 13.99 10.54
N HIS A 82 -25.11 13.90 10.94
CA HIS A 82 -24.45 14.82 11.86
C HIS A 82 -23.89 16.10 11.21
N GLY A 83 -24.21 16.37 9.94
CA GLY A 83 -23.84 17.60 9.22
C GLY A 83 -22.42 17.62 8.64
N GLY A 84 -21.76 16.47 8.55
CA GLY A 84 -20.42 16.32 7.99
C GLY A 84 -20.36 16.67 6.49
N LYS A 85 -19.24 17.27 6.07
CA LYS A 85 -18.94 17.57 4.66
C LYS A 85 -17.56 17.05 4.32
N LEU A 86 -17.44 16.22 3.29
CA LEU A 86 -16.18 15.63 2.84
C LEU A 86 -15.83 16.13 1.42
N LEU A 87 -14.65 16.71 1.26
CA LEU A 87 -14.08 17.08 -0.04
C LEU A 87 -12.73 16.36 -0.20
N THR A 88 -12.66 15.42 -1.14
CA THR A 88 -11.45 14.63 -1.44
C THR A 88 -10.92 14.96 -2.84
N TYR A 89 -9.60 14.99 -2.99
CA TYR A 89 -8.95 15.14 -4.29
C TYR A 89 -7.63 14.37 -4.32
N HIS A 90 -7.31 13.75 -5.46
CA HIS A 90 -5.97 13.22 -5.71
C HIS A 90 -5.42 13.81 -6.99
N ARG A 91 -4.13 14.18 -6.97
CA ARG A 91 -3.46 14.72 -8.16
C ARG A 91 -3.10 13.59 -9.10
N ARG A 92 -3.65 13.63 -10.32
CA ARG A 92 -3.20 12.75 -11.41
C ARG A 92 -1.92 13.33 -12.04
N LYS A 93 -0.80 12.60 -11.95
CA LYS A 93 0.41 12.91 -12.72
C LYS A 93 0.45 12.01 -13.98
N PRO A 94 0.57 12.56 -15.21
CA PRO A 94 0.74 11.72 -16.39
C PRO A 94 2.02 10.89 -16.28
N GLY A 95 1.97 9.61 -16.67
CA GLY A 95 3.13 8.70 -16.72
C GLY A 95 3.45 7.93 -15.43
N LYS A 96 2.62 7.99 -14.38
CA LYS A 96 2.72 7.08 -13.23
C LYS A 96 1.41 6.31 -13.07
N LEU A 97 1.49 4.99 -13.20
CA LEU A 97 0.40 4.05 -12.99
C LEU A 97 0.08 3.96 -11.49
N PHE A 98 -0.55 4.99 -10.94
CA PHE A 98 -1.46 4.75 -9.81
C PHE A 98 -2.76 4.26 -10.44
N PRO A 99 -3.27 3.07 -10.08
CA PRO A 99 -4.54 2.62 -10.61
C PRO A 99 -5.59 3.67 -10.28
N SER A 100 -6.25 4.20 -11.32
CA SER A 100 -7.39 5.12 -11.21
C SER A 100 -8.59 4.50 -10.46
N LEU A 101 -8.47 3.22 -10.06
CA LEU A 101 -9.49 2.48 -9.34
C LEU A 101 -9.65 2.93 -7.87
N PHE A 102 -8.65 3.58 -7.27
CA PHE A 102 -8.76 3.99 -5.86
C PHE A 102 -9.71 5.17 -5.63
N LEU A 103 -10.13 5.88 -6.68
CA LEU A 103 -11.15 6.94 -6.59
C LEU A 103 -12.52 6.48 -7.10
N LEU A 104 -12.59 5.42 -7.91
CA LEU A 104 -13.84 4.91 -8.48
C LEU A 104 -14.49 3.83 -7.61
N CYS A 105 -13.79 3.28 -6.62
CA CYS A 105 -14.39 2.39 -5.61
C CYS A 105 -14.92 3.13 -4.37
N PHE A 106 -14.77 4.46 -4.31
CA PHE A 106 -15.25 5.30 -3.20
C PHE A 106 -16.23 6.39 -3.64
N TYR A 107 -16.71 6.33 -4.89
CA TYR A 107 -17.77 7.19 -5.42
C TYR A 107 -18.78 6.35 -6.19
#